data_AF-A0A0F2M9U0-F1
#
_entry.id   AF-A0A0F2M9U0-F1
#
_cell.length_a   1.000
_cell.length_b   1.000
_cell.length_c   1.000
_cell.angle_alpha   90.00
_cell.angle_beta   90.00
_cell.angle_gamma   90.00
#
_symmetry.space_group_name_H-M   'P 1'
#
loop_
_entity.id
_entity.type
_entity.pdbx_description
1 polymer ?
#
loop_
_entity_poly.entity_id
_entity_poly.type
_entity_poly.pdbx_seq_one_letter_code
_entity_poly.pdbx_strand_id
1 'polypeptide(L)'
;MAAPMDQRIAVPVDDPNADTEWNEILRKHGVIPEKPPSPTPMIEEAILEGRRLAHENRLEGKDLDELDEFEDLEDEEFLNAYRQQRMQELHALQKTAVHGSVYPISKPEYNREVTEASKQDGRAGTGQGSPVFVNLMSSTGTNVESRVLSELFRQAATEYGEVKFCEMRADQAIEGYPERNCPTILVYRSGDIVKQIVTLAMVGGVKMSMLDIDALLVEVGAVADNDMRVLKRRRDAEDAEEERIMAGANKSIKTSRDHRRNDDDDDDDWD
;
A
#
# COMPACT_ATOMS: atom_id res chain seq x y z
N MET A 1 48.57 29.64 62.38
CA MET A 1 47.36 28.83 62.05
C MET A 1 46.15 29.71 62.33
N ALA A 2 45.11 29.81 61.51
CA ALA A 2 44.52 28.81 60.63
C ALA A 2 43.94 29.44 59.35
N ALA A 3 43.93 28.68 58.25
CA ALA A 3 43.35 29.06 56.97
C ALA A 3 41.81 29.16 57.06
N PRO A 4 41.16 30.05 56.30
CA PRO A 4 39.69 30.06 56.23
C PRO A 4 39.21 28.74 55.61
N MET A 5 38.34 28.06 56.33
CA MET A 5 37.75 26.78 55.95
C MET A 5 36.96 26.93 54.64
N ASP A 6 37.31 26.13 53.64
CA ASP A 6 36.56 25.95 52.39
C ASP A 6 35.21 25.29 52.73
N GLN A 7 34.20 26.11 53.00
CA GLN A 7 32.88 25.66 53.40
C GLN A 7 32.10 25.25 52.14
N ARG A 8 32.25 23.99 51.75
CA ARG A 8 31.51 23.40 50.63
C ARG A 8 30.04 23.23 51.02
N ILE A 9 29.22 24.20 50.64
CA ILE A 9 27.77 24.18 50.78
C ILE A 9 27.24 23.15 49.77
N ALA A 10 26.74 22.02 50.25
CA ALA A 10 26.05 21.05 49.41
C ALA A 10 24.62 21.56 49.15
N VAL A 11 24.39 22.16 47.99
CA VAL A 11 23.07 22.56 47.53
C VAL A 11 22.32 21.28 47.11
N PRO A 12 21.12 20.98 47.65
CA PRO A 12 20.32 19.87 47.18
C PRO A 12 20.00 20.07 45.69
N VAL A 13 20.40 19.12 44.85
CA VAL A 13 20.04 19.12 43.43
C VAL A 13 18.58 18.66 43.35
N ASP A 14 17.65 19.61 43.31
CA ASP A 14 16.28 19.34 42.87
C ASP A 14 16.33 18.91 41.40
N ASP A 15 15.80 17.71 41.12
CA ASP A 15 15.69 17.03 39.81
C ASP A 15 16.77 17.37 38.75
N PRO A 16 17.73 16.46 38.45
CA PRO A 16 18.79 16.67 37.46
C PRO A 16 18.30 17.06 36.04
N ASN A 17 17.02 16.79 35.73
CA ASN A 17 16.39 17.12 34.46
C ASN A 17 15.60 18.44 34.47
N ALA A 18 15.48 19.13 35.60
CA ALA A 18 14.82 20.42 35.66
C ALA A 18 15.66 21.49 34.93
N ASP A 19 14.99 22.30 34.11
CA ASP A 19 15.62 23.38 33.32
C ASP A 19 15.64 24.67 34.15
N THR A 20 16.49 24.69 35.18
CA THR A 20 16.75 25.88 36.01
C THR A 20 18.09 26.52 35.65
N GLU A 21 18.22 27.84 35.83
CA GLU A 21 19.47 28.58 35.60
C GLU A 21 20.65 27.98 36.39
N TRP A 22 20.37 27.40 37.57
CA TRP A 22 21.36 26.70 38.38
C TRP A 22 21.82 25.38 37.75
N ASN A 23 20.91 24.56 37.21
CA ASN A 23 21.26 23.30 36.56
C ASN A 23 22.07 23.51 35.28
N GLU A 24 21.84 24.61 34.55
CA GLU A 24 22.61 24.97 33.37
C GLU A 24 24.05 25.41 33.70
N ILE A 25 24.22 26.19 34.78
CA ILE A 25 25.55 26.53 35.32
C ILE A 25 26.29 25.27 35.79
N LEU A 26 25.59 24.33 36.44
CA LEU A 26 26.17 23.06 36.89
C LEU A 26 26.56 22.13 35.74
N ARG A 27 25.82 22.12 34.62
CA ARG A 27 26.23 21.44 33.37
C ARG A 27 27.50 22.05 32.78
N LYS A 28 27.57 23.39 32.71
CA LYS A 28 28.75 24.12 32.20
C LYS A 28 30.01 23.91 33.05
N HIS A 29 29.85 23.73 34.36
CA HIS A 29 30.95 23.43 35.28
C HIS A 29 31.28 21.93 35.39
N GLY A 30 30.61 21.05 34.64
CA GLY A 30 30.89 19.61 34.58
C GLY A 30 30.44 18.81 35.79
N VAL A 31 29.52 19.36 36.60
CA VAL A 31 28.97 18.69 37.80
C VAL A 31 27.79 17.79 37.43
N ILE A 32 27.03 18.14 36.39
CA ILE A 32 25.91 17.36 35.84
C ILE A 32 26.18 17.12 34.33
N PRO A 33 25.88 15.92 33.77
CA PRO A 33 26.03 15.65 32.34
C PRO A 33 25.23 16.63 31.46
N GLU A 34 25.77 16.97 30.29
CA GLU A 34 25.06 17.79 29.30
C GLU A 34 23.80 17.08 28.80
N LYS A 35 22.73 17.85 28.55
CA LYS A 35 21.48 17.32 28.02
C LYS A 35 21.72 16.86 26.58
N PRO A 36 21.17 15.72 26.14
CA PRO A 36 21.23 15.34 24.73
C PRO A 36 20.68 16.50 23.87
N PRO A 37 21.30 16.79 22.72
CA PRO A 37 20.83 17.84 21.83
C PRO A 37 19.36 17.58 21.48
N SER A 38 18.54 18.63 21.46
CA SER A 38 17.12 18.48 21.16
C SER A 38 16.96 17.96 19.72
N PRO A 39 16.03 17.04 19.45
CA PRO A 39 15.78 16.53 18.09
C PRO A 39 15.19 17.56 17.12
N THR A 40 14.80 18.73 17.62
CA THR A 40 14.09 19.80 16.89
C THR A 40 14.71 20.21 15.54
N PRO A 41 16.02 20.51 15.43
CA PRO A 41 16.63 20.86 14.14
C PRO A 41 16.59 19.72 13.12
N MET A 42 16.71 18.46 13.55
CA MET A 42 16.59 17.30 12.64
C MET A 42 15.14 17.12 12.16
N ILE A 43 14.17 17.41 13.02
CA ILE A 43 12.75 17.36 12.66
C ILE A 43 12.40 18.48 11.67
N GLU A 44 12.90 19.70 11.89
CA GLU A 44 12.69 20.83 10.98
C GLU A 44 13.29 20.59 9.59
N GLU A 45 14.51 20.05 9.53
CA GLU A 45 15.17 19.69 8.27
C GLU A 45 14.39 18.59 7.53
N ALA A 46 13.95 17.55 8.24
CA ALA A 46 13.14 16.48 7.67
C ALA A 46 11.77 16.97 7.14
N ILE A 47 11.12 17.92 7.84
CA ILE A 47 9.87 18.55 7.38
C ILE A 47 10.11 19.34 6.09
N LEU A 48 11.21 20.10 6.02
CA LEU A 48 11.53 20.92 4.85
C LEU A 48 11.89 20.06 3.64
N GLU A 49 12.65 18.99 3.85
CA GLU A 49 12.95 17.99 2.82
C GLU A 49 11.69 17.27 2.34
N GLY A 50 10.82 16.85 3.26
CA GLY A 50 9.53 16.24 2.94
C GLY A 50 8.64 17.16 2.09
N ARG A 51 8.64 18.47 2.38
CA ARG A 51 7.92 19.46 1.56
C ARG A 51 8.49 19.59 0.15
N ARG A 52 9.83 19.54 -0.01
CA ARG A 52 10.47 19.58 -1.33
C ARG A 52 10.13 18.33 -2.13
N LEU A 53 10.22 17.15 -1.52
CA LEU A 53 9.91 15.88 -2.17
C LEU A 53 8.42 15.79 -2.56
N ALA A 54 7.52 16.26 -1.70
CA ALA A 54 6.09 16.34 -2.01
C ALA A 54 5.80 17.32 -3.17
N HIS A 55 6.58 18.39 -3.26
CA HIS A 55 6.52 19.31 -4.40
C HIS A 55 6.98 18.55 -5.67
N GLU A 56 8.16 17.95 -5.68
CA GLU A 56 8.70 17.23 -6.85
C GLU A 56 7.80 16.09 -7.34
N ASN A 57 7.21 15.30 -6.43
CA ASN A 57 6.34 14.17 -6.76
C ASN A 57 4.85 14.54 -6.90
N ARG A 58 4.48 15.84 -6.90
CA ARG A 58 3.06 16.25 -6.93
C ARG A 58 2.29 15.77 -8.16
N LEU A 59 2.98 15.51 -9.26
CA LEU A 59 2.38 15.02 -10.49
C LEU A 59 2.40 13.49 -10.57
N GLU A 60 3.22 12.83 -9.75
CA GLU A 60 3.30 11.37 -9.70
C GLU A 60 1.93 10.79 -9.32
N GLY A 61 1.49 9.75 -10.04
CA GLY A 61 0.17 9.17 -9.81
C GLY A 61 -1.01 9.93 -10.43
N LYS A 62 -0.80 11.06 -11.13
CA LYS A 62 -1.87 11.78 -11.85
C LYS A 62 -2.02 11.36 -13.31
N ASP A 63 -3.27 11.22 -13.74
CA ASP A 63 -3.61 10.91 -15.13
C ASP A 63 -3.58 12.16 -16.03
N LEU A 64 -3.67 11.97 -17.35
CA LEU A 64 -3.68 13.07 -18.31
C LEU A 64 -4.83 14.06 -18.06
N ASP A 65 -6.01 13.54 -17.70
CA ASP A 65 -7.19 14.36 -17.40
C ASP A 65 -7.00 15.16 -16.09
N GLU A 66 -6.35 14.58 -15.08
CA GLU A 66 -6.06 15.29 -13.82
C GLU A 66 -4.97 16.34 -13.98
N LEU A 67 -4.11 16.20 -15.00
CA LEU A 67 -3.06 17.18 -15.29
C LEU A 67 -3.63 18.51 -15.77
N ASP A 68 -4.78 18.49 -16.44
CA ASP A 68 -5.43 19.68 -16.97
C ASP A 68 -5.90 20.62 -15.83
N GLU A 69 -6.17 20.08 -14.63
CA GLU A 69 -6.48 20.88 -13.44
C GLU A 69 -5.28 21.70 -12.91
N PHE A 70 -4.06 21.37 -13.34
CA PHE A 70 -2.83 22.06 -12.91
C PHE A 70 -2.31 23.07 -13.94
N GLU A 71 -3.00 23.27 -15.07
CA GLU A 71 -2.59 24.22 -16.13
C GLU A 71 -2.44 25.66 -15.62
N ASP A 72 -3.26 26.10 -14.66
CA ASP A 72 -3.19 27.45 -14.08
C ASP A 72 -2.08 27.60 -13.02
N LEU A 73 -1.53 26.49 -12.52
CA LEU A 73 -0.61 26.46 -11.37
C LEU A 73 0.85 26.20 -11.77
N GLU A 74 1.10 25.56 -12.91
CA GLU A 74 2.42 25.12 -13.33
C GLU A 74 2.79 25.64 -14.72
N ASP A 75 4.08 25.69 -15.01
CA ASP A 75 4.59 26.14 -16.31
C ASP A 75 4.18 25.17 -17.44
N GLU A 76 3.69 25.71 -18.56
CA GLU A 76 3.26 24.92 -19.73
C GLU A 76 4.36 23.98 -20.26
N GLU A 77 5.64 24.38 -20.15
CA GLU A 77 6.79 23.57 -20.59
C GLU A 77 6.97 22.32 -19.71
N PHE A 78 6.74 22.45 -18.39
CA PHE A 78 6.82 21.35 -17.44
C PHE A 78 5.68 20.35 -17.63
N LEU A 79 4.44 20.84 -17.78
CA LEU A 79 3.27 20.00 -18.06
C LEU A 79 3.42 19.24 -19.38
N ASN A 80 3.93 19.89 -20.43
CA ASN A 80 4.16 19.24 -21.71
C ASN A 80 5.24 18.15 -21.64
N ALA A 81 6.33 18.38 -20.92
CA ALA A 81 7.36 17.36 -20.70
C ALA A 81 6.79 16.13 -19.97
N TYR A 82 5.95 16.35 -18.95
CA TYR A 82 5.30 15.27 -18.22
C TYR A 82 4.28 14.50 -19.07
N ARG A 83 3.44 15.19 -19.84
CA ARG A 83 2.52 14.57 -20.81
C ARG A 83 3.27 13.69 -21.80
N GLN A 84 4.40 14.16 -22.33
CA GLN A 84 5.24 13.38 -23.23
C GLN A 84 5.82 12.13 -22.55
N GLN A 85 6.33 12.26 -21.32
CA GLN A 85 6.81 11.12 -20.55
C GLN A 85 5.70 10.07 -20.36
N ARG A 86 4.49 10.50 -19.95
CA ARG A 86 3.35 9.60 -19.76
C ARG A 86 2.90 8.91 -21.05
N MET A 87 2.84 9.63 -22.16
CA MET A 87 2.54 9.01 -23.45
C MET A 87 3.57 7.96 -23.85
N GLN A 88 4.85 8.16 -23.54
CA GLN A 88 5.90 7.17 -23.79
C GLN A 88 5.73 5.92 -22.92
N GLU A 89 5.40 6.08 -21.64
CA GLU A 89 5.14 4.98 -20.72
C GLU A 89 3.92 4.14 -21.16
N LEU A 90 2.82 4.79 -21.55
CA LEU A 90 1.63 4.13 -22.10
C LEU A 90 1.94 3.38 -23.40
N HIS A 91 2.71 3.98 -24.29
CA HIS A 91 3.11 3.32 -25.53
C HIS A 91 4.05 2.13 -25.28
N ALA A 92 4.91 2.21 -24.26
CA ALA A 92 5.74 1.10 -23.82
C ALA A 92 4.90 -0.04 -23.21
N LEU A 93 3.91 0.29 -22.37
CA LEU A 93 2.93 -0.65 -21.82
C LEU A 93 2.22 -1.42 -22.93
N GLN A 94 1.66 -0.70 -23.92
CA GLN A 94 0.94 -1.29 -25.04
C GLN A 94 1.80 -2.24 -25.87
N LYS A 95 3.08 -1.91 -26.09
CA LYS A 95 4.00 -2.80 -26.80
C LYS A 95 4.29 -4.10 -26.05
N THR A 96 4.33 -4.02 -24.73
CA THR A 96 4.60 -5.17 -23.86
C THR A 96 3.33 -5.95 -23.51
N ALA A 97 2.15 -5.42 -23.82
CA ALA A 97 0.86 -6.05 -23.57
C ALA A 97 0.58 -7.19 -24.57
N VAL A 98 1.35 -8.27 -24.48
CA VAL A 98 1.18 -9.49 -25.30
C VAL A 98 0.11 -10.44 -24.76
N HIS A 99 -0.24 -10.30 -23.49
CA HIS A 99 -1.33 -10.99 -22.81
C HIS A 99 -2.56 -10.09 -22.71
N GLY A 100 -3.58 -10.55 -22.01
CA GLY A 100 -4.90 -9.89 -21.98
C GLY A 100 -6.03 -10.79 -21.49
N SER A 101 -5.73 -12.06 -21.23
CA SER A 101 -6.67 -13.04 -20.72
C SER A 101 -5.95 -14.08 -19.86
N VAL A 102 -6.74 -14.80 -19.05
CA VAL A 102 -6.23 -15.92 -18.26
C VAL A 102 -6.18 -17.16 -19.15
N TYR A 103 -5.00 -17.79 -19.23
CA TYR A 103 -4.80 -19.00 -20.03
C TYR A 103 -5.15 -20.25 -19.21
N PRO A 104 -6.18 -21.03 -19.58
CA PRO A 104 -6.39 -22.35 -19.00
C PRO A 104 -5.29 -23.28 -19.50
N ILE A 105 -4.50 -23.85 -18.60
CA ILE A 105 -3.38 -24.73 -18.96
C ILE A 105 -3.65 -26.18 -18.56
N SER A 106 -3.13 -27.11 -19.36
CA SER A 106 -3.14 -28.53 -19.05
C SER A 106 -1.77 -29.02 -18.55
N LYS A 107 -1.73 -30.22 -17.95
CA LYS A 107 -0.49 -30.82 -17.42
C LYS A 107 0.66 -30.90 -18.45
N PRO A 108 0.48 -31.34 -19.70
CA PRO A 108 1.56 -31.37 -20.68
C PRO A 108 2.04 -29.97 -21.10
N GLU A 109 1.18 -28.95 -20.98
CA GLU A 109 1.51 -27.57 -21.36
C GLU A 109 2.20 -26.80 -20.24
N TYR A 110 2.08 -27.26 -18.98
CA TYR A 110 2.58 -26.57 -17.80
C TYR A 110 4.05 -26.13 -17.93
N ASN A 111 4.95 -27.02 -18.36
CA ASN A 111 6.36 -26.68 -18.48
C ASN A 111 6.61 -25.57 -19.52
N ARG A 112 5.95 -25.63 -20.68
CA ARG A 112 6.10 -24.61 -21.73
C ARG A 112 5.47 -23.29 -21.33
N GLU A 113 4.24 -23.34 -20.82
CA GLU A 113 3.42 -22.16 -20.55
C GLU A 113 3.80 -21.44 -19.26
N VAL A 114 4.40 -22.14 -18.29
CA VAL A 114 4.78 -21.60 -16.99
C VAL A 114 6.30 -21.52 -16.86
N THR A 115 6.98 -22.67 -16.83
CA THR A 115 8.43 -22.72 -16.54
C THR A 115 9.25 -22.03 -17.63
N GLU A 116 9.10 -22.41 -18.89
CA GLU A 116 9.86 -21.81 -20.00
C GLU A 116 9.42 -20.38 -20.30
N ALA A 117 8.11 -20.09 -20.24
CA ALA A 117 7.60 -18.73 -20.39
C ALA A 117 8.20 -17.79 -19.33
N SER A 118 8.39 -18.27 -18.09
CA SER A 118 8.97 -17.45 -17.02
C SER A 118 10.46 -17.12 -17.21
N LYS A 119 11.15 -17.78 -18.14
CA LYS A 119 12.56 -17.51 -18.49
C LYS A 119 12.69 -16.46 -19.59
N GLN A 120 11.63 -16.16 -20.33
CA GLN A 120 11.67 -15.16 -21.38
C GLN A 120 11.95 -13.80 -20.75
N ASP A 121 12.84 -13.01 -21.35
CA ASP A 121 13.22 -11.71 -20.83
C ASP A 121 11.99 -10.82 -20.69
N GLY A 122 11.74 -10.37 -19.46
CA GLY A 122 10.65 -9.47 -19.14
C GLY A 122 10.97 -8.00 -19.47
N ARG A 123 9.96 -7.16 -19.25
CA ARG A 123 9.94 -5.71 -19.50
C ARG A 123 11.06 -4.90 -18.86
N ALA A 124 11.82 -5.48 -17.93
CA ALA A 124 12.76 -4.75 -17.09
C ALA A 124 14.22 -4.75 -17.59
N GLY A 125 14.60 -5.51 -18.62
CA GLY A 125 16.01 -5.55 -19.08
C GLY A 125 17.02 -5.92 -17.97
N THR A 126 16.53 -6.45 -16.84
CA THR A 126 17.27 -6.81 -15.64
C THR A 126 17.99 -8.15 -15.77
N GLY A 127 17.82 -8.83 -16.91
CA GLY A 127 18.28 -10.22 -17.12
C GLY A 127 17.56 -11.24 -16.26
N GLN A 128 16.45 -10.85 -15.61
CA GLN A 128 15.58 -11.72 -14.83
C GLN A 128 14.30 -11.96 -15.64
N GLY A 129 13.90 -13.21 -15.80
CA GLY A 129 12.76 -13.57 -16.65
C GLY A 129 11.43 -12.97 -16.18
N SER A 130 10.46 -12.94 -17.08
CA SER A 130 9.12 -12.38 -16.81
C SER A 130 8.35 -13.25 -15.81
N PRO A 131 7.74 -12.68 -14.75
CA PRO A 131 6.97 -13.46 -13.80
C PRO A 131 5.67 -14.01 -14.42
N VAL A 132 5.38 -15.28 -14.16
CA VAL A 132 4.16 -15.98 -14.60
C VAL A 132 3.35 -16.39 -13.38
N PHE A 133 2.08 -16.01 -13.36
CA PHE A 133 1.15 -16.30 -12.27
C PHE A 133 0.28 -17.50 -12.62
N VAL A 134 0.19 -18.48 -11.72
CA VAL A 134 -0.62 -19.67 -11.89
C VAL A 134 -1.59 -19.80 -10.73
N ASN A 135 -2.89 -19.82 -11.03
CA ASN A 135 -3.94 -20.16 -10.07
C ASN A 135 -4.25 -21.65 -10.15
N LEU A 136 -3.92 -22.39 -9.09
CA LEU A 136 -4.37 -23.76 -8.88
C LEU A 136 -5.74 -23.73 -8.20
N MET A 137 -6.80 -23.84 -9.00
CA MET A 137 -8.18 -23.78 -8.53
C MET A 137 -8.68 -25.13 -8.00
N SER A 138 -9.69 -25.07 -7.13
CA SER A 138 -10.44 -26.23 -6.67
C SER A 138 -11.02 -27.04 -7.83
N SER A 139 -10.90 -28.36 -7.73
CA SER A 139 -11.34 -29.33 -8.72
C SER A 139 -12.82 -29.64 -8.60
N THR A 140 -13.43 -29.41 -7.43
CA THR A 140 -14.87 -29.56 -7.19
C THR A 140 -15.68 -28.34 -7.57
N GLY A 141 -15.06 -27.17 -7.75
CA GLY A 141 -15.73 -25.91 -8.12
C GLY A 141 -16.62 -25.30 -7.02
N THR A 142 -16.70 -25.94 -5.85
CA THR A 142 -17.49 -25.48 -4.70
C THR A 142 -16.74 -24.51 -3.80
N ASN A 143 -15.42 -24.40 -3.95
CA ASN A 143 -14.58 -23.52 -3.17
C ASN A 143 -14.81 -22.04 -3.59
N VAL A 144 -15.29 -21.22 -2.66
CA VAL A 144 -15.63 -19.82 -2.92
C VAL A 144 -14.38 -18.98 -3.19
N GLU A 145 -13.30 -19.21 -2.44
CA GLU A 145 -12.03 -18.51 -2.63
C GLU A 145 -11.46 -18.71 -4.04
N SER A 146 -11.56 -19.92 -4.59
CA SER A 146 -11.13 -20.22 -5.96
C SER A 146 -11.91 -19.42 -7.00
N ARG A 147 -13.21 -19.24 -6.79
CA ARG A 147 -14.07 -18.43 -7.68
C ARG A 147 -13.69 -16.95 -7.62
N VAL A 148 -13.50 -16.42 -6.42
CA VAL A 148 -13.05 -15.03 -6.19
C VAL A 148 -11.72 -14.81 -6.90
N LEU A 149 -10.74 -15.68 -6.68
CA LEU A 149 -9.42 -15.54 -7.33
C LEU A 149 -9.50 -15.64 -8.85
N SER A 150 -10.28 -16.56 -9.41
CA SER A 150 -10.45 -16.66 -10.87
C SER A 150 -11.09 -15.42 -11.47
N GLU A 151 -12.01 -14.75 -10.76
CA GLU A 151 -12.59 -13.47 -11.19
C GLU A 151 -11.55 -12.35 -11.13
N LEU A 152 -10.80 -12.25 -10.04
CA LEU A 152 -9.72 -11.27 -9.90
C LEU A 152 -8.61 -11.47 -10.94
N PHE A 153 -8.21 -12.72 -11.22
CA PHE A 153 -7.23 -13.03 -12.26
C PHE A 153 -7.72 -12.62 -13.65
N ARG A 154 -9.02 -12.78 -13.96
CA ARG A 154 -9.59 -12.31 -15.23
C ARG A 154 -9.53 -10.79 -15.34
N GLN A 155 -9.87 -10.08 -14.27
CA GLN A 155 -9.74 -8.63 -14.22
C GLN A 155 -8.28 -8.19 -14.38
N ALA A 156 -7.38 -8.75 -13.57
CA ALA A 156 -5.96 -8.46 -13.60
C ALA A 156 -5.34 -8.76 -14.97
N ALA A 157 -5.68 -9.87 -15.62
CA ALA A 157 -5.17 -10.19 -16.95
C ALA A 157 -5.60 -9.19 -18.01
N THR A 158 -6.77 -8.56 -17.85
CA THR A 158 -7.27 -7.53 -18.77
C THR A 158 -6.53 -6.20 -18.55
N GLU A 159 -6.26 -5.85 -17.30
CA GLU A 159 -5.61 -4.59 -16.94
C GLU A 159 -4.08 -4.63 -17.09
N TYR A 160 -3.46 -5.78 -16.78
CA TYR A 160 -2.03 -6.05 -16.82
C TYR A 160 -1.67 -6.97 -17.98
N GLY A 161 -1.92 -6.50 -19.21
CA GLY A 161 -1.67 -7.26 -20.43
C GLY A 161 -0.19 -7.64 -20.63
N GLU A 162 0.75 -7.05 -19.90
CA GLU A 162 2.16 -7.43 -19.93
C GLU A 162 2.49 -8.64 -19.02
N VAL A 163 1.58 -9.03 -18.12
CA VAL A 163 1.78 -10.13 -17.17
C VAL A 163 1.01 -11.36 -17.62
N LYS A 164 1.65 -12.53 -17.55
CA LYS A 164 1.02 -13.80 -17.91
C LYS A 164 0.28 -14.40 -16.72
N PHE A 165 -1.03 -14.58 -16.86
CA PHE A 165 -1.88 -15.28 -15.89
C PHE A 165 -2.36 -16.61 -16.46
N CYS A 166 -2.20 -17.68 -15.70
CA CYS A 166 -2.65 -19.01 -16.04
C CYS A 166 -3.57 -19.55 -14.95
N GLU A 167 -4.50 -20.42 -15.33
CA GLU A 167 -5.31 -21.19 -14.39
C GLU A 167 -5.28 -22.69 -14.73
N MET A 168 -5.29 -23.52 -13.70
CA MET A 168 -5.30 -24.96 -13.83
C MET A 168 -6.03 -25.59 -12.66
N ARG A 169 -6.71 -26.71 -12.88
CA ARG A 169 -7.26 -27.48 -11.76
C ARG A 169 -6.13 -28.07 -10.91
N ALA A 170 -6.25 -27.96 -9.59
CA ALA A 170 -5.21 -28.42 -8.68
C ALA A 170 -4.91 -29.92 -8.82
N ASP A 171 -5.94 -30.76 -8.97
CA ASP A 171 -5.80 -32.21 -9.19
C ASP A 171 -5.06 -32.58 -10.48
N GLN A 172 -5.15 -31.75 -11.51
CA GLN A 172 -4.43 -31.96 -12.76
C GLN A 172 -2.96 -31.55 -12.65
N ALA A 173 -2.66 -30.51 -11.87
CA ALA A 173 -1.30 -30.05 -11.65
C ALA A 173 -0.53 -31.00 -10.73
N ILE A 174 -1.16 -31.38 -9.61
CA ILE A 174 -0.59 -32.24 -8.58
C ILE A 174 -1.63 -33.30 -8.21
N GLU A 175 -1.30 -34.57 -8.44
CA GLU A 175 -2.20 -35.68 -8.14
C GLU A 175 -2.49 -35.74 -6.63
N GLY A 176 -3.77 -35.74 -6.26
CA GLY A 176 -4.20 -35.77 -4.85
C GLY A 176 -3.97 -34.46 -4.08
N TYR A 177 -3.79 -33.32 -4.76
CA TYR A 177 -3.64 -32.03 -4.08
C TYR A 177 -4.84 -31.75 -3.15
N PRO A 178 -4.63 -31.40 -1.87
CA PRO A 178 -5.74 -31.22 -0.94
C PRO A 178 -6.65 -30.05 -1.32
N GLU A 179 -7.96 -30.28 -1.41
CA GLU A 179 -8.97 -29.24 -1.68
C GLU A 179 -8.91 -28.07 -0.68
N ARG A 180 -8.57 -28.34 0.58
CA ARG A 180 -8.39 -27.31 1.62
C ARG A 180 -7.24 -26.34 1.34
N ASN A 181 -6.31 -26.71 0.46
CA ASN A 181 -5.19 -25.86 0.04
C ASN A 181 -5.57 -25.02 -1.19
N CYS A 182 -6.76 -25.22 -1.77
CA CYS A 182 -7.23 -24.47 -2.92
C CYS A 182 -7.98 -23.18 -2.50
N PRO A 183 -7.79 -22.07 -3.22
CA PRO A 183 -6.87 -21.92 -4.34
C PRO A 183 -5.41 -21.79 -3.87
N THR A 184 -4.46 -22.13 -4.74
CA THR A 184 -3.04 -21.83 -4.51
C THR A 184 -2.50 -20.97 -5.64
N ILE A 185 -1.89 -19.82 -5.31
CA ILE A 185 -1.19 -18.96 -6.27
C ILE A 185 0.28 -19.39 -6.29
N LEU A 186 0.78 -19.70 -7.48
CA LEU A 186 2.20 -19.92 -7.73
C LEU A 186 2.72 -18.82 -8.66
N VAL A 187 3.82 -18.18 -8.28
CA VAL A 187 4.51 -17.22 -9.13
C VAL A 187 5.85 -17.80 -9.53
N TYR A 188 6.05 -17.97 -10.84
CA TYR A 188 7.29 -18.42 -11.42
C TYR A 188 8.08 -17.26 -11.99
N ARG A 189 9.41 -17.31 -11.88
CA ARG A 189 10.33 -16.39 -12.54
C ARG A 189 11.63 -17.14 -12.84
N SER A 190 12.15 -16.96 -14.05
CA SER A 190 13.40 -17.59 -14.50
C SER A 190 13.43 -19.12 -14.37
N GLY A 191 12.26 -19.77 -14.39
CA GLY A 191 12.08 -21.21 -14.25
C GLY A 191 11.80 -21.68 -12.82
N ASP A 192 11.98 -20.83 -11.81
CA ASP A 192 11.82 -21.19 -10.40
C ASP A 192 10.57 -20.55 -9.79
N ILE A 193 10.03 -21.18 -8.73
CA ILE A 193 8.93 -20.61 -7.94
C ILE A 193 9.52 -19.55 -7.01
N VAL A 194 9.14 -18.29 -7.20
CA VAL A 194 9.57 -17.16 -6.35
C VAL A 194 8.59 -16.85 -5.24
N LYS A 195 7.30 -17.16 -5.43
CA LYS A 195 6.27 -16.95 -4.43
C LYS A 195 5.22 -18.04 -4.52
N GLN A 196 4.76 -18.50 -3.36
CA GLN A 196 3.67 -19.45 -3.23
C GLN A 196 2.73 -18.95 -2.13
N ILE A 197 1.43 -18.89 -2.44
CA ILE A 197 0.38 -18.55 -1.49
C ILE A 197 -0.62 -19.69 -1.51
N VAL A 198 -0.68 -20.43 -0.40
CA VAL A 198 -1.60 -21.56 -0.23
C VAL A 198 -2.83 -21.06 0.51
N THR A 199 -4.01 -21.20 -0.10
CA THR A 199 -5.29 -20.57 0.31
C THR A 199 -5.26 -19.05 0.26
N LEU A 200 -6.44 -18.43 0.20
CA LEU A 200 -6.51 -16.97 0.29
C LEU A 200 -6.51 -16.48 1.74
N ALA A 201 -6.53 -17.37 2.74
CA ALA A 201 -6.67 -16.99 4.15
C ALA A 201 -5.62 -15.98 4.64
N MET A 202 -4.40 -16.03 4.08
CA MET A 202 -3.31 -15.09 4.42
C MET A 202 -3.41 -13.74 3.69
N VAL A 203 -4.26 -13.63 2.66
CA VAL A 203 -4.39 -12.48 1.76
C VAL A 203 -5.85 -12.02 1.65
N GLY A 204 -6.56 -11.98 2.78
CA GLY A 204 -7.93 -11.46 2.87
C GLY A 204 -9.04 -12.51 2.64
N GLY A 205 -8.70 -13.73 2.27
CA GLY A 205 -9.65 -14.83 2.10
C GLY A 205 -10.68 -14.53 1.03
N VAL A 206 -11.95 -14.76 1.35
CA VAL A 206 -13.10 -14.39 0.50
C VAL A 206 -13.27 -12.89 0.25
N LYS A 207 -12.57 -12.04 1.01
CA LYS A 207 -12.59 -10.58 0.84
C LYS A 207 -11.39 -10.06 0.03
N MET A 208 -10.56 -10.96 -0.51
CA MET A 208 -9.48 -10.58 -1.39
C MET A 208 -10.01 -9.70 -2.53
N SER A 209 -9.25 -8.68 -2.87
CA SER A 209 -9.60 -7.64 -3.84
C SER A 209 -8.46 -7.41 -4.83
N MET A 210 -8.67 -6.52 -5.79
CA MET A 210 -7.62 -6.12 -6.72
C MET A 210 -6.44 -5.42 -6.02
N LEU A 211 -6.63 -4.81 -4.84
CA LEU A 211 -5.52 -4.26 -4.05
C LEU A 211 -4.52 -5.34 -3.62
N ASP A 212 -5.02 -6.51 -3.26
CA ASP A 212 -4.18 -7.64 -2.85
C ASP A 212 -3.41 -8.23 -4.05
N ILE A 213 -4.04 -8.23 -5.23
CA ILE A 213 -3.38 -8.62 -6.49
C ILE A 213 -2.30 -7.60 -6.87
N ASP A 214 -2.56 -6.30 -6.75
CA ASP A 214 -1.57 -5.26 -7.00
C ASP A 214 -0.37 -5.38 -6.07
N ALA A 215 -0.62 -5.57 -4.77
CA ALA A 215 0.43 -5.78 -3.78
C ALA A 215 1.29 -6.97 -4.15
N LEU A 216 0.68 -8.07 -4.60
CA LEU A 216 1.40 -9.25 -5.06
C LEU A 216 2.21 -8.99 -6.34
N LEU A 217 1.65 -8.28 -7.32
CA LEU A 217 2.32 -7.91 -8.57
C LEU A 217 3.54 -7.02 -8.32
N VAL A 218 3.42 -6.05 -7.42
CA VAL A 218 4.50 -5.16 -7.00
C VAL A 218 5.55 -5.93 -6.18
N GLU A 219 5.13 -6.76 -5.22
CA GLU A 219 6.04 -7.55 -4.38
C GLU A 219 6.96 -8.44 -5.23
N VAL A 220 6.40 -9.11 -6.23
CA VAL A 220 7.21 -9.95 -7.12
C VAL A 220 7.92 -9.12 -8.18
N GLY A 221 7.68 -7.81 -8.32
CA GLY A 221 8.28 -6.96 -9.36
C GLY A 221 7.80 -7.29 -10.77
N ALA A 222 6.55 -7.73 -10.91
CA ALA A 222 5.87 -7.83 -12.21
C ALA A 222 5.45 -6.44 -12.72
N VAL A 223 5.09 -5.56 -11.78
CA VAL A 223 4.66 -4.18 -12.01
C VAL A 223 5.48 -3.28 -11.07
N ALA A 224 5.74 -2.04 -11.49
CA ALA A 224 6.44 -1.07 -10.64
C ALA A 224 5.51 -0.57 -9.52
N ASP A 225 6.06 -0.23 -8.35
CA ASP A 225 5.25 0.30 -7.23
C ASP A 225 4.59 1.64 -7.57
N ASN A 226 5.20 2.41 -8.47
CA ASN A 226 4.67 3.67 -8.98
C ASN A 226 3.82 3.53 -10.26
N ASP A 227 3.37 2.31 -10.58
CA ASP A 227 2.44 2.10 -11.69
C ASP A 227 1.11 2.80 -11.40
N MET A 228 0.64 3.56 -12.39
CA MET A 228 -0.59 4.35 -12.30
C MET A 228 -1.81 3.53 -11.90
N ARG A 229 -1.93 2.28 -12.39
CA ARG A 229 -3.07 1.40 -12.08
C ARG A 229 -3.09 1.05 -10.58
N VAL A 230 -1.91 0.83 -10.00
CA VAL A 230 -1.74 0.52 -8.57
C VAL A 230 -1.98 1.77 -7.72
N LEU A 231 -1.35 2.89 -8.08
CA LEU A 231 -1.47 4.15 -7.33
C LEU A 231 -2.92 4.63 -7.27
N LYS A 232 -3.62 4.64 -8.42
CA LYS A 232 -5.03 5.03 -8.50
C LYS A 232 -5.89 4.15 -7.59
N ARG A 233 -5.70 2.83 -7.63
CA ARG A 233 -6.49 1.91 -6.82
C ARG A 233 -6.23 2.07 -5.32
N ARG A 234 -4.98 2.32 -4.91
CA ARG A 234 -4.64 2.62 -3.51
C ARG A 234 -5.32 3.90 -3.04
N ARG A 235 -5.25 4.97 -3.83
CA ARG A 235 -5.92 6.25 -3.55
C ARG A 235 -7.44 6.10 -3.43
N ASP A 236 -8.08 5.46 -4.40
CA ASP A 236 -9.53 5.20 -4.38
C ASP A 236 -9.96 4.41 -3.13
N ALA A 237 -9.10 3.49 -2.66
CA ALA A 237 -9.35 2.71 -1.46
C ALA A 237 -9.21 3.52 -0.17
N GLU A 238 -8.18 4.38 -0.09
CA GLU A 238 -7.96 5.32 1.01
C GLU A 238 -9.13 6.31 1.11
N ASP A 239 -9.52 6.95 0.00
CA ASP A 239 -10.65 7.87 -0.05
C ASP A 239 -11.96 7.20 0.40
N ALA A 240 -12.20 5.95 -0.05
CA ALA A 240 -13.37 5.18 0.35
C ALA A 240 -13.34 4.73 1.82
N GLU A 241 -12.15 4.57 2.42
CA GLU A 241 -12.01 4.29 3.86
C GLU A 241 -12.26 5.56 4.68
N GLU A 242 -11.69 6.69 4.28
CA GLU A 242 -11.94 7.99 4.91
C GLU A 242 -13.43 8.35 4.90
N GLU A 243 -14.11 8.17 3.77
CA GLU A 243 -15.55 8.40 3.67
C GLU A 243 -16.34 7.50 4.64
N ARG A 244 -15.97 6.23 4.76
CA ARG A 244 -16.61 5.29 5.72
C ARG A 244 -16.39 5.73 7.17
N ILE A 245 -15.19 6.19 7.51
CA ILE A 245 -14.87 6.69 8.85
C ILE A 245 -15.68 7.94 9.15
N MET A 246 -15.74 8.90 8.22
CA MET A 246 -16.54 10.13 8.36
C MET A 246 -18.05 9.84 8.47
N ALA A 247 -18.57 8.92 7.66
CA ALA A 247 -19.97 8.49 7.72
C ALA A 247 -20.31 7.74 9.02
N GLY A 248 -19.35 6.94 9.55
CA GLY A 248 -19.45 6.25 10.83
C GLY A 248 -19.49 7.20 12.02
N ALA A 249 -18.65 8.24 12.01
CA ALA A 249 -18.62 9.29 13.04
C ALA A 249 -19.96 10.06 13.12
N ASN A 250 -20.58 10.33 11.97
CA ASN A 250 -21.88 11.03 11.89
C ASN A 250 -23.09 10.19 12.37
N LYS A 251 -22.98 8.85 12.42
CA LYS A 251 -24.03 7.98 12.99
C LYS A 251 -24.01 7.93 14.52
N SER A 252 -22.86 8.16 15.16
CA SER A 252 -22.72 8.15 16.63
C SER A 252 -23.40 9.34 17.33
N ILE A 253 -23.66 10.45 16.63
CA ILE A 253 -24.17 11.69 17.24
C ILE A 253 -25.71 11.72 17.30
N LYS A 254 -26.41 10.87 16.53
CA LYS A 254 -27.88 10.93 16.38
C LYS A 254 -28.70 10.13 17.40
N THR A 255 -28.10 9.44 18.37
CA THR A 255 -28.83 8.58 19.33
C THR A 255 -28.99 9.16 20.74
N SER A 256 -28.55 10.39 21.02
CA SER A 256 -28.58 10.98 22.39
C SER A 256 -29.62 12.09 22.59
N ARG A 257 -30.61 12.25 21.71
CA ARG A 257 -31.55 13.38 21.82
C ARG A 257 -33.00 13.00 21.55
N ASP A 258 -33.43 11.90 22.14
CA ASP A 258 -34.86 11.62 22.24
C ASP A 258 -35.11 10.81 23.50
N HIS A 259 -35.18 11.47 24.66
CA HIS A 259 -35.77 10.98 25.91
C HIS A 259 -35.97 12.21 26.82
N ARG A 260 -37.11 12.89 26.66
CA ARG A 260 -37.89 13.61 27.70
C ARG A 260 -38.88 14.57 27.04
N ARG A 261 -40.13 14.13 26.93
CA ARG A 261 -41.35 14.86 27.34
C ARG A 261 -42.56 13.98 27.00
N ASN A 262 -42.96 13.18 27.99
CA ASN A 262 -44.35 12.80 28.16
C ASN A 262 -44.75 13.36 29.53
N ASP A 263 -45.75 14.22 29.53
CA ASP A 263 -46.81 14.32 30.55
C ASP A 263 -47.74 15.46 30.13
N ASP A 264 -48.86 15.02 29.56
CA ASP A 264 -50.24 15.28 29.97
C ASP A 264 -50.86 16.69 30.02
N ASP A 265 -52.08 16.66 29.46
CA ASP A 265 -53.31 17.37 29.80
C ASP A 265 -53.61 18.76 29.22
N ASP A 266 -54.61 18.70 28.33
CA ASP A 266 -55.92 19.37 28.41
C ASP A 266 -56.23 20.61 27.55
N ASP A 267 -57.48 20.55 27.10
CA ASP A 267 -58.40 21.60 26.66
C ASP A 267 -58.44 22.02 25.17
N ASP A 268 -59.33 21.31 24.46
CA ASP A 268 -60.33 21.87 23.54
C ASP A 268 -60.91 23.21 24.05
N ASP A 269 -60.89 24.29 23.23
CA ASP A 269 -62.09 25.12 22.92
C ASP A 269 -61.82 26.36 22.02
N TRP A 270 -62.68 26.52 20.99
CA TRP A 270 -63.14 27.67 20.15
C TRP A 270 -62.12 28.72 19.63
N ASP A 271 -62.19 29.22 18.38
CA ASP A 271 -63.29 29.52 17.44
C ASP A 271 -62.75 29.45 15.98
#